data_AF-A0ABD0PI28-F1
#
_entry.id   AF-A0ABD0PI28-F1
#
_cell.length_a   1.000
_cell.length_b   1.000
_cell.length_c   1.000
_cell.angle_alpha   90.00
_cell.angle_beta   90.00
_cell.angle_gamma   90.00
#
_symmetry.space_group_name_H-M   'P 1'
#
loop_
_entity.id
_entity.type
_entity.pdbx_description
1 polymer ?
#
loop_
_entity_poly.entity_id
_entity_poly.type
_entity_poly.pdbx_seq_one_letter_code
_entity_poly.pdbx_strand_id
1 'polypeptide(L)'
;TLWSCLAGLAMANKELSTAEVAYAAIGEIDKVQYINFIKDLPSRDSCLAHILLFSGHVQEAEATLLQANLIYHAIQIHINLYNWD
;
A
#
# COMPACT_ATOMS: atom_id res chain seq x y z
N THR A 1 -17.14 -9.88 7.61
CA THR A 1 -18.39 -9.09 7.66
C THR A 1 -18.49 -8.24 6.39
N LEU A 2 -19.61 -7.56 6.12
CA LEU A 2 -19.76 -6.68 4.93
C LEU A 2 -18.64 -5.64 4.82
N TRP A 3 -18.18 -5.10 5.95
CA TRP A 3 -17.05 -4.17 6.03
C TRP A 3 -15.74 -4.76 5.52
N SER A 4 -15.47 -6.05 5.77
CA SER A 4 -14.29 -6.72 5.22
C SER A 4 -14.32 -6.79 3.69
N CYS A 5 -15.49 -7.07 3.11
CA CYS A 5 -15.67 -7.07 1.66
C CYS A 5 -15.51 -5.66 1.07
N LEU A 6 -16.10 -4.65 1.73
CA LEU A 6 -15.96 -3.25 1.32
C LEU A 6 -14.50 -2.77 1.39
N ALA A 7 -13.76 -3.13 2.44
CA ALA A 7 -12.34 -2.79 2.59
C ALA A 7 -11.51 -3.35 1.42
N GLY A 8 -11.72 -4.63 1.08
CA GLY A 8 -11.06 -5.26 -0.07
C GLY A 8 -11.41 -4.60 -1.40
N LEU A 9 -12.70 -4.32 -1.66
CA LEU A 9 -13.14 -3.64 -2.88
C LEU A 9 -12.60 -2.21 -2.98
N ALA A 10 -12.60 -1.46 -1.88
CA ALA A 10 -12.08 -0.09 -1.85
C ALA A 10 -10.58 -0.07 -2.16
N MET A 11 -9.80 -0.98 -1.58
CA MET A 11 -8.37 -1.08 -1.89
C MET A 11 -8.11 -1.49 -3.34
N ALA A 12 -8.87 -2.43 -3.88
CA ALA A 12 -8.75 -2.83 -5.29
C ALA A 12 -9.03 -1.67 -6.25
N ASN A 13 -9.92 -0.75 -5.88
CA ASN A 13 -10.22 0.47 -6.65
C ASN A 13 -9.35 1.68 -6.27
N LYS A 14 -8.36 1.50 -5.39
CA LYS A 14 -7.44 2.56 -4.90
C LYS A 14 -8.16 3.70 -4.15
N GLU A 15 -9.35 3.42 -3.62
CA GLU A 15 -10.17 4.33 -2.82
C GLU A 15 -9.73 4.29 -1.34
N LEU A 16 -8.58 4.90 -1.04
CA LEU A 16 -7.94 4.83 0.27
C LEU A 16 -8.80 5.35 1.43
N SER A 17 -9.59 6.40 1.21
CA SER A 17 -10.47 6.95 2.26
C SER A 17 -11.60 5.99 2.62
N THR A 18 -12.18 5.31 1.64
CA THR A 18 -13.22 4.31 1.88
C THR A 18 -12.63 3.07 2.53
N ALA A 19 -11.44 2.64 2.10
CA ALA A 19 -10.73 1.52 2.69
C ALA A 19 -10.36 1.79 4.15
N GLU A 20 -9.88 2.98 4.48
CA GLU A 20 -9.53 3.38 5.86
C GLU A 20 -10.72 3.20 6.81
N VAL A 21 -11.88 3.76 6.45
CA VAL A 21 -13.10 3.65 7.26
C VAL A 21 -13.53 2.20 7.41
N ALA A 22 -13.45 1.41 6.33
CA ALA A 22 -13.85 0.00 6.35
C ALA A 22 -12.90 -0.87 7.18
N TYR A 23 -11.58 -0.63 7.12
CA TYR A 23 -10.60 -1.32 7.97
C TYR A 23 -10.73 -0.92 9.44
N ALA A 24 -10.98 0.36 9.72
CA ALA A 24 -11.27 0.84 11.08
C ALA A 24 -12.52 0.15 11.65
N ALA A 25 -13.58 -0.01 10.84
CA ALA A 25 -14.82 -0.65 11.26
C ALA A 25 -14.67 -2.15 11.62
N ILE A 26 -13.63 -2.82 11.13
CA ILE A 26 -13.32 -4.22 11.46
C ILE A 26 -12.16 -4.37 12.46
N GLY A 27 -11.62 -3.26 13.00
CA GLY A 27 -10.56 -3.28 14.00
C GLY A 27 -9.15 -3.56 13.46
N GLU A 28 -8.94 -3.43 12.15
CA GLU A 28 -7.64 -3.67 11.51
C GLU A 28 -6.76 -2.42 11.56
N ILE A 29 -6.31 -2.07 12.77
CA ILE A 29 -5.61 -0.80 13.06
C ILE A 29 -4.29 -0.68 12.28
N ASP A 30 -3.53 -1.77 12.17
CA ASP A 30 -2.24 -1.77 11.46
C ASP A 30 -2.43 -1.37 9.98
N LYS A 31 -3.53 -1.81 9.36
CA LYS A 31 -3.88 -1.46 7.97
C LYS A 31 -4.32 0.00 7.85
N VAL A 32 -5.06 0.51 8.83
CA VAL A 32 -5.45 1.94 8.90
C VAL A 32 -4.22 2.83 9.00
N GLN A 33 -3.26 2.48 9.87
CA GLN A 33 -2.01 3.22 10.02
C GLN A 33 -1.19 3.22 8.73
N TYR A 34 -1.10 2.06 8.08
CA TYR A 34 -0.40 1.97 6.80
C TYR A 34 -1.08 2.80 5.70
N ILE A 35 -2.42 2.80 5.62
CA ILE A 35 -3.16 3.66 4.69
C ILE A 35 -2.87 5.15 4.93
N ASN A 36 -2.82 5.58 6.20
CA ASN A 36 -2.49 6.97 6.53
C ASN A 36 -1.04 7.31 6.16
N PHE A 37 -0.09 6.41 6.38
CA PHE A 37 1.27 6.56 5.87
C PHE A 37 1.31 6.74 4.35
N ILE A 38 0.55 5.93 3.58
CA ILE A 38 0.48 6.05 2.12
C ILE A 38 -0.07 7.41 1.69
N LYS A 39 -1.10 7.92 2.39
CA LYS A 39 -1.74 9.21 2.09
C LYS A 39 -0.81 10.40 2.34
N ASP A 40 0.09 10.29 3.32
CA ASP A 40 1.05 11.34 3.69
C ASP A 40 2.31 11.36 2.80
N LEU A 41 2.48 10.37 1.91
CA LEU A 41 3.63 10.32 1.01
C LEU A 41 3.60 11.49 0.02
N PRO A 42 4.69 12.28 -0.09
CA PRO A 42 4.74 13.43 -1.00
C PRO A 42 4.86 13.03 -2.47
N SER A 43 5.33 11.81 -2.77
CA SER A 43 5.52 11.32 -4.13
C SER A 43 4.33 10.44 -4.54
N ARG A 44 3.69 10.80 -5.65
CA ARG A 44 2.59 10.03 -6.24
C ARG A 44 3.02 8.63 -6.66
N ASP A 45 4.25 8.48 -7.16
CA ASP A 45 4.77 7.19 -7.60
C ASP A 45 5.11 6.29 -6.40
N SER A 46 5.59 6.89 -5.31
CA SER A 46 5.78 6.18 -4.03
C SER A 46 4.44 5.71 -3.46
N CYS A 47 3.43 6.59 -3.45
CA CYS A 47 2.07 6.25 -3.05
C CYS A 47 1.53 5.06 -3.87
N LEU A 48 1.66 5.12 -5.21
CA LEU A 48 1.23 4.04 -6.10
C LEU A 48 1.96 2.71 -5.79
N ALA A 49 3.28 2.76 -5.60
CA ALA A 49 4.06 1.58 -5.25
C ALA A 49 3.61 0.95 -3.93
N HIS A 50 3.35 1.76 -2.90
CA HIS A 50 2.87 1.24 -1.62
C HIS A 50 1.43 0.68 -1.70
N ILE A 51 0.57 1.21 -2.57
CA ILE A 51 -0.76 0.64 -2.85
C ILE A 51 -0.64 -0.73 -3.53
N LEU A 52 0.26 -0.86 -4.51
CA LEU A 52 0.54 -2.12 -5.19
C LEU A 52 1.10 -3.15 -4.19
N LEU A 53 2.01 -2.74 -3.32
CA LEU A 53 2.55 -3.58 -2.25
C LEU A 53 1.46 -4.03 -1.26
N PHE A 54 0.57 -3.12 -0.86
CA PHE A 54 -0.57 -3.47 0.00
C PHE A 54 -1.49 -4.52 -0.63
N SER A 55 -1.60 -4.48 -1.95
CA SER A 55 -2.43 -5.41 -2.74
C SER A 55 -1.68 -6.71 -3.10
N GLY A 56 -0.42 -6.88 -2.66
CA GLY A 56 0.40 -8.06 -2.93
C GLY A 56 1.19 -8.04 -4.25
N HIS A 57 1.14 -6.96 -5.03
CA HIS A 57 1.80 -6.85 -6.33
C HIS A 57 3.23 -6.30 -6.16
N VAL A 58 4.12 -7.08 -5.53
CA VAL A 58 5.48 -6.64 -5.14
C VAL A 58 6.34 -6.25 -6.35
N GLN A 59 6.34 -7.05 -7.41
CA GLN A 59 7.14 -6.80 -8.61
C GLN A 59 6.71 -5.50 -9.33
N GLU A 60 5.41 -5.24 -9.40
CA GLU A 60 4.87 -4.02 -10.01
C GLU A 60 5.20 -2.79 -9.15
N ALA A 61 5.14 -2.94 -7.82
CA ALA A 61 5.54 -1.88 -6.88
C ALA A 61 7.00 -1.50 -7.05
N GLU A 62 7.89 -2.49 -7.14
CA GLU A 62 9.32 -2.28 -7.41
C GLU A 62 9.54 -1.59 -8.75
N ALA A 63 8.93 -2.11 -9.83
CA ALA A 63 9.04 -1.51 -11.16
C ALA A 63 8.61 -0.04 -11.16
N THR A 64 7.54 0.30 -10.43
CA THR A 64 7.06 1.68 -10.26
C THR A 64 8.10 2.56 -9.59
N LEU A 65 8.75 2.08 -8.53
CA LEU A 65 9.80 2.84 -7.83
C LEU A 65 11.06 3.02 -8.68
N LEU A 66 11.46 1.98 -9.43
CA LEU A 66 12.61 2.05 -10.31
C LEU A 66 12.38 3.03 -11.47
N GLN A 67 11.19 3.02 -12.07
CA GLN A 67 10.82 3.99 -13.12
C GLN A 67 10.81 5.43 -12.61
N ALA A 68 10.43 5.63 -11.34
CA ALA A 68 10.48 6.93 -10.66
C ALA A 68 11.88 7.31 -10.14
N ASN A 69 12.91 6.49 -10.40
CA ASN A 69 14.27 6.66 -9.91
C ASN A 69 14.38 6.71 -8.36
N LEU A 70 13.45 6.06 -7.66
CA LEU A 70 13.38 5.96 -6.20
C LEU A 70 14.08 4.68 -5.70
N ILE A 71 15.33 4.49 -6.10
CA ILE A 71 16.10 3.25 -5.87
C ILE A 71 16.16 2.87 -4.38
N TYR A 72 16.36 3.86 -3.50
CA TYR A 72 16.40 3.63 -2.06
C TYR A 72 15.09 3.01 -1.52
N HIS A 73 13.94 3.48 -2.01
CA HIS A 73 12.65 2.96 -1.59
C HIS A 73 12.43 1.53 -2.11
N ALA A 74 12.93 1.22 -3.31
CA ALA A 74 12.88 -0.14 -3.86
C ALA A 74 13.67 -1.12 -2.99
N ILE A 75 14.89 -0.74 -2.58
CA ILE A 75 15.72 -1.55 -1.66
C ILE A 75 15.01 -1.71 -0.31
N GLN A 76 14.45 -0.62 0.24
CA GLN A 76 13.78 -0.67 1.54
C GLN A 76 12.56 -1.59 1.55
N ILE A 77 11.83 -1.68 0.43
CA ILE A 77 10.72 -2.64 0.29
C ILE A 77 11.23 -4.08 0.40
N HIS A 78 12.30 -4.43 -0.32
CA HIS A 78 12.87 -5.78 -0.24
C HIS A 78 13.36 -6.14 1.15
N ILE A 79 14.00 -5.18 1.85
CA ILE A 79 14.40 -5.35 3.26
C ILE A 79 13.16 -5.64 4.14
N ASN A 80 12.10 -4.85 4.01
CA ASN A 80 10.87 -5.00 4.80
C ASN A 80 10.14 -6.32 4.51
N LEU A 81 10.28 -6.85 3.29
CA LEU A 81 9.70 -8.13 2.87
C LEU A 81 10.61 -9.33 3.17
N TYR A 82 11.80 -9.10 3.75
CA TYR A 82 12.84 -10.11 3.93
C TYR A 82 13.21 -10.84 2.62
N ASN A 83 13.13 -10.12 1.50
CA ASN A 83 13.53 -10.62 0.19
C ASN A 83 14.99 -10.25 -0.08
N TRP A 84 15.88 -11.25 -0.08
CA TRP A 84 17.34 -11.05 -0.16
C TRP A 84 17.96 -11.50 -1.48
N ASP A 85 17.15 -12.05 -2.39
CA ASP A 85 17.54 -12.44 -3.75
C ASP A 85 17.49 -11.25 -4.71
#